data_AF-A0A814D1L0-F1
#
_entry.id   AF-A0A814D1L0-F1
#
_cell.length_a   1.000
_cell.length_b   1.000
_cell.length_c   1.000
_cell.angle_alpha   90.00
_cell.angle_beta   90.00
_cell.angle_gamma   90.00
#
_symmetry.space_group_name_H-M   'P 1'
#
loop_
_entity.id
_entity.type
_entity.pdbx_description
1 polymer ?
#
loop_
_entity_poly.entity_id
_entity_poly.type
_entity_poly.pdbx_seq_one_letter_code
_entity_poly.pdbx_strand_id
1 'polypeptide(L)'
;MHTNQAGLSSINIDYIHINVLLGYLQQTLIDILCNADNINEINKHGILIAINKLFWIQNEFFTMHYFIPLKDDTVIIQTPPLTKKSKCCWM
;
A
#
# COMPACT_ATOMS: atom_id res chain seq x y z
N MET A 1 -14.20 -31.71 -0.56
CA MET A 1 -14.58 -30.45 0.09
C MET A 1 -14.14 -29.31 -0.82
N HIS A 2 -15.08 -28.74 -1.57
CA HIS A 2 -14.89 -27.54 -2.39
C HIS A 2 -15.01 -26.36 -1.42
N THR A 3 -13.90 -25.69 -1.09
CA THR A 3 -13.96 -24.54 -0.18
C THR A 3 -14.42 -23.32 -0.97
N ASN A 4 -15.72 -23.03 -0.89
CA ASN A 4 -16.36 -21.82 -1.44
C ASN A 4 -16.24 -20.62 -0.48
N GLN A 5 -15.05 -20.41 0.09
CA GLN A 5 -14.69 -19.18 0.81
C GLN A 5 -13.36 -18.62 0.28
N ALA A 6 -13.29 -18.41 -1.03
CA ALA A 6 -12.26 -17.57 -1.66
C ALA A 6 -12.69 -16.08 -1.63
N GLY A 7 -13.04 -15.54 -0.45
CA GLY A 7 -13.66 -14.22 -0.41
C GLY A 7 -13.95 -13.58 0.95
N LEU A 8 -13.20 -13.90 2.02
CA LEU A 8 -13.43 -13.27 3.33
C LEU A 8 -12.13 -12.93 4.06
N SER A 9 -11.38 -12.03 3.45
CA SER A 9 -10.79 -10.88 4.14
C SER A 9 -10.20 -10.02 3.04
N SER A 10 -11.00 -9.09 2.49
CA SER A 10 -10.44 -7.94 1.79
C SER A 10 -9.65 -7.17 2.83
N ILE A 11 -8.43 -7.61 3.08
CA ILE A 11 -7.40 -6.86 3.77
C ILE A 11 -7.08 -5.74 2.78
N ASN A 12 -7.96 -4.75 2.75
CA ASN A 12 -7.78 -3.52 2.01
C ASN A 12 -6.76 -2.70 2.80
N ILE A 13 -5.50 -3.12 2.69
CA ILE A 13 -4.39 -2.38 3.29
C ILE A 13 -4.19 -1.17 2.41
N ASP A 14 -4.38 0.02 2.97
CA ASP A 14 -4.04 1.24 2.26
C ASP A 14 -2.59 1.19 1.77
N TYR A 15 -2.36 1.63 0.54
CA TYR A 15 -1.03 1.68 -0.08
C TYR A 15 0.04 2.34 0.81
N ILE A 16 -0.37 3.31 1.65
CA ILE A 16 0.48 3.96 2.66
C ILE A 16 1.10 2.94 3.63
N HIS A 17 0.32 1.98 4.13
CA HIS A 17 0.81 0.99 5.09
C HIS A 17 1.82 0.03 4.45
N ILE A 18 1.59 -0.41 3.21
CA ILE A 18 2.56 -1.20 2.45
C ILE A 18 3.83 -0.40 2.19
N ASN A 19 3.71 0.86 1.79
CA ASN A 19 4.87 1.71 1.51
C ASN A 19 5.71 1.97 2.78
N VAL A 20 5.07 2.20 3.94
CA VAL A 20 5.75 2.35 5.23
C VAL A 20 6.48 1.05 5.62
N LEU A 21 5.82 -0.11 5.48
CA LEU A 21 6.45 -1.40 5.76
C LEU A 21 7.64 -1.68 4.83
N LEU A 22 7.48 -1.34 3.55
CA LEU A 22 8.51 -1.50 2.54
C LEU A 22 9.71 -0.59 2.82
N GLY A 23 9.48 0.65 3.24
CA GLY A 23 10.53 1.57 3.70
C GLY A 23 11.28 1.05 4.94
N TYR A 24 10.56 0.48 5.92
CA TYR A 24 11.18 -0.17 7.08
C TYR A 24 12.06 -1.36 6.66
N LEU A 25 11.58 -2.20 5.73
CA LEU A 25 12.33 -3.33 5.21
C LEU A 25 13.60 -2.88 4.47
N GLN A 26 13.50 -1.83 3.64
CA GLN A 26 14.65 -1.22 2.97
C GLN A 26 15.70 -0.76 3.99
N GLN A 27 15.28 -0.02 5.02
CA GLN A 27 16.21 0.48 6.04
C GLN A 27 16.90 -0.65 6.79
N THR A 28 16.17 -1.71 7.12
CA THR A 28 16.72 -2.89 7.81
C THR A 28 17.77 -3.60 6.95
N LEU A 29 17.51 -3.77 5.65
CA LEU A 29 18.47 -4.38 4.73
C LEU A 29 19.74 -3.54 4.56
N ILE A 30 19.60 -2.21 4.52
CA ILE A 30 20.74 -1.29 4.44
C ILE A 30 21.59 -1.38 5.72
N ASP A 31 20.94 -1.40 6.89
CA ASP A 31 21.64 -1.51 8.18
C ASP A 31 22.45 -2.82 8.27
N ILE A 32 21.83 -3.96 7.89
CA ILE A 32 22.52 -5.26 7.82
C ILE A 32 23.71 -5.22 6.87
N LEU A 33 23.56 -4.58 5.70
CA LEU A 33 24.64 -4.46 4.72
C LEU A 33 25.79 -3.59 5.23
N CYS A 34 25.50 -2.49 5.92
CA CYS A 34 26.49 -1.61 6.52
C CYS A 34 27.28 -2.33 7.62
N ASN A 35 26.60 -3.10 8.47
CA ASN A 35 27.20 -3.88 9.56
C ASN A 35 27.90 -5.17 9.10
N ALA A 36 27.89 -5.50 7.81
CA ALA A 36 28.56 -6.67 7.29
C ALA A 36 30.07 -6.42 7.10
N ASP A 37 30.91 -6.95 8.01
CA ASP A 37 32.37 -6.79 7.96
C ASP A 37 33.06 -7.58 6.81
N ASN A 38 32.38 -8.57 6.24
CA ASN A 38 32.95 -9.46 5.22
C ASN A 38 32.82 -8.94 3.78
N ILE A 39 32.24 -7.76 3.56
CA ILE A 39 31.97 -7.22 2.23
C ILE A 39 32.84 -5.99 2.00
N ASN A 40 33.59 -5.96 0.89
CA ASN A 40 34.37 -4.79 0.48
C ASN A 40 33.44 -3.58 0.24
N GLU A 41 33.84 -2.40 0.66
CA GLU A 41 33.08 -1.14 0.53
C GLU A 41 32.61 -0.85 -0.91
N ILE A 42 33.40 -1.21 -1.92
CA ILE A 42 33.00 -1.08 -3.34
C ILE A 42 31.78 -1.97 -3.64
N ASN A 43 31.77 -3.19 -3.11
CA ASN A 43 30.66 -4.12 -3.30
C ASN A 43 29.45 -3.70 -2.45
N LYS A 44 29.66 -3.18 -1.24
CA LYS A 44 28.58 -2.61 -0.41
C LYS A 44 27.86 -1.47 -1.13
N HIS A 45 28.61 -0.56 -1.75
CA HIS A 45 28.00 0.52 -2.53
C HIS A 45 27.19 -0.03 -3.72
N GLY A 46 27.73 -1.01 -4.44
CA GLY A 46 27.00 -1.64 -5.56
C GLY A 46 25.69 -2.30 -5.11
N ILE A 47 25.73 -3.02 -3.99
CA ILE A 47 24.55 -3.66 -3.39
C ILE A 47 23.55 -2.61 -2.91
N LEU A 48 24.00 -1.51 -2.29
CA LEU A 48 23.13 -0.42 -1.86
C LEU A 48 22.34 0.19 -3.04
N ILE A 49 23.02 0.44 -4.16
CA ILE A 49 22.35 0.91 -5.39
C ILE A 49 21.35 -0.12 -5.90
N ALA A 50 21.73 -1.40 -5.90
CA ALA A 50 20.87 -2.49 -6.38
C ALA A 50 19.60 -2.62 -5.52
N ILE A 51 19.74 -2.56 -4.20
CA ILE A 51 18.61 -2.52 -3.24
C ILE A 51 17.72 -1.32 -3.57
N ASN A 52 18.28 -0.12 -3.67
CA ASN A 52 17.49 1.07 -3.97
C ASN A 52 16.69 0.96 -5.28
N LYS A 53 17.31 0.41 -6.34
CA LYS A 53 16.63 0.15 -7.62
C LYS A 53 15.50 -0.88 -7.48
N LEU A 54 15.74 -1.96 -6.73
CA LEU A 54 14.74 -2.99 -6.48
C LEU A 54 13.51 -2.41 -5.80
N PHE A 55 13.70 -1.61 -4.74
CA PHE A 55 12.62 -0.98 -4.00
C PHE A 55 11.83 0.02 -4.85
N TRP A 56 12.50 0.76 -5.73
CA TRP A 56 11.84 1.64 -6.71
C TRP A 56 10.93 0.87 -7.67
N ILE A 57 11.41 -0.24 -8.24
CA ILE A 57 10.62 -1.07 -9.15
C ILE A 57 9.41 -1.68 -8.43
N GLN A 58 9.62 -2.22 -7.22
CA GLN A 58 8.53 -2.76 -6.41
C GLN A 58 7.47 -1.67 -6.14
N ASN A 59 7.89 -0.45 -5.84
CA ASN A 59 6.97 0.66 -5.61
C ASN A 59 6.15 1.03 -6.85
N GLU A 60 6.74 1.02 -8.04
CA GLU A 60 6.04 1.21 -9.31
C GLU A 60 4.98 0.11 -9.54
N PHE A 61 5.34 -1.16 -9.29
CA PHE A 61 4.39 -2.27 -9.39
C PHE A 61 3.23 -2.15 -8.39
N PHE A 62 3.50 -1.76 -7.14
CA PHE A 62 2.46 -1.52 -6.17
C PHE A 62 1.57 -0.35 -6.59
N THR A 63 2.15 0.74 -7.08
CA THR A 63 1.37 1.88 -7.58
C THR A 63 0.43 1.43 -8.70
N MET A 64 0.90 0.60 -9.64
CA MET A 64 0.06 0.03 -10.70
C MET A 64 -1.09 -0.86 -10.19
N HIS A 65 -0.88 -1.58 -9.08
CA HIS A 65 -1.89 -2.47 -8.50
C HIS A 65 -2.92 -1.74 -7.63
N TYR A 66 -2.50 -0.69 -6.93
CA TYR A 66 -3.35 0.10 -6.05
C TYR A 66 -4.05 1.26 -6.78
N PHE A 67 -3.40 1.87 -7.79
CA PHE A 67 -4.02 2.81 -8.73
C PHE A 67 -4.61 2.04 -9.92
N ILE A 68 -5.58 1.17 -9.67
CA ILE A 68 -6.52 0.82 -10.73
C ILE A 68 -7.42 2.05 -10.86
N PRO A 69 -7.41 2.80 -11.98
CA PRO A 69 -8.46 3.79 -12.20
C PRO A 69 -9.75 2.99 -12.22
N LEU A 70 -10.58 3.17 -11.18
CA LEU A 70 -11.99 2.85 -11.26
C LEU A 70 -12.48 3.60 -12.50
N LYS A 71 -12.65 2.88 -13.61
CA LYS A 71 -13.48 3.35 -14.69
C LYS A 71 -14.85 3.47 -14.04
N ASP A 72 -15.21 4.72 -13.79
CA ASP A 72 -16.31 5.13 -12.96
C ASP A 72 -17.62 4.78 -13.66
N ASP A 73 -18.02 3.52 -13.57
CA ASP A 73 -19.38 3.09 -13.78
C ASP A 73 -19.94 2.68 -12.41
N THR A 74 -20.42 3.68 -11.67
CA THR A 74 -21.44 3.61 -10.61
C THR A 74 -21.13 2.85 -9.30
N VAL A 75 -21.24 3.54 -8.16
CA VAL A 75 -22.38 3.45 -7.19
C VAL A 75 -22.06 4.24 -5.90
N ILE A 76 -23.09 4.91 -5.39
CA ILE A 76 -23.14 5.91 -4.32
C ILE A 76 -23.04 5.29 -2.90
N ILE A 77 -22.67 6.16 -1.93
CA ILE A 77 -22.95 6.19 -0.47
C ILE A 77 -21.86 5.50 0.37
N GLN A 78 -21.08 6.21 1.22
CA GLN A 78 -21.53 6.67 2.54
C GLN A 78 -20.82 7.94 3.05
N THR A 79 -21.59 9.02 3.27
CA THR A 79 -21.39 9.97 4.38
C THR A 79 -22.74 10.13 5.11
N PRO A 80 -22.72 10.33 6.44
CA PRO A 80 -23.87 10.14 7.32
C PRO A 80 -24.97 11.19 7.11
N PRO A 81 -26.28 10.85 7.24
CA PRO A 81 -27.35 11.81 7.10
C PRO A 81 -27.54 12.61 8.39
N LEU A 82 -27.11 13.87 8.39
CA LEU A 82 -27.64 14.87 9.32
C LEU A 82 -28.48 15.87 8.53
N THR A 83 -29.81 15.71 8.62
CA THR A 83 -30.82 16.77 8.80
C THR A 83 -32.22 16.16 8.65
N LYS A 84 -32.84 15.83 9.78
CA LYS A 84 -34.23 15.38 9.85
C LYS A 84 -35.15 16.60 9.66
N LYS A 85 -35.99 16.54 8.62
CA LYS A 85 -36.99 17.53 8.18
C LYS A 85 -38.13 17.67 9.20
N SER A 86 -38.58 18.90 9.48
CA SER A 86 -39.97 19.18 9.88
C SER A 86 -40.32 20.65 9.64
N LYS A 87 -40.87 20.93 8.45
CA LYS A 87 -41.79 22.05 8.25
C LYS A 87 -43.17 21.42 8.06
N CYS A 88 -43.97 21.41 9.12
CA CYS A 88 -45.40 21.15 9.02
C CYS A 88 -46.04 22.34 8.31
N CYS A 89 -46.64 22.12 7.14
CA CYS A 89 -47.63 23.03 6.60
C CYS A 89 -48.86 22.96 7.51
N TRP A 90 -49.06 24.02 8.29
CA TRP A 90 -50.36 24.44 8.81
C TRP A 90 -50.64 25.80 8.17
N MET A 91 -51.50 25.81 7.15
CA MET A 91 -52.52 26.85 6.91
C MET A 91 -53.45 26.42 5.78
#